data_AF-A0A0R0A006-F1
#
_entry.id   AF-A0A0R0A006-F1
#
_cell.length_a   1.000
_cell.length_b   1.000
_cell.length_c   1.000
_cell.angle_alpha   90.00
_cell.angle_beta   90.00
_cell.angle_gamma   90.00
#
_symmetry.space_group_name_H-M   'P 1'
#
loop_
_entity.id
_entity.type
_entity.pdbx_description
1 polymer ?
#
loop_
_entity_poly.entity_id
_entity_poly.type
_entity_poly.pdbx_seq_one_letter_code
_entity_poly.pdbx_strand_id
1 'polypeptide(L)'
;MTRALAFALAALLTGCAATGEPEASAVDSTSTAGDVTIPTNLVISSPRICAALAVYQMAKHDDWGLRATIAHATLNAFEAGGVPNCTTGVAVALTSDFSPRRWQDALDAVDAVTSGSYSISPDACLRATAVVPLSSVVNAKSPPAVWGQCVMHDLAFVEVQL
;
A
#
# COMPACT_ATOMS: atom_id res chain seq x y z
N MET A 1 5.20 -55.50 -19.28
CA MET A 1 6.03 -55.75 -18.08
C MET A 1 5.67 -54.69 -17.05
N THR A 2 5.09 -55.17 -15.96
CA THR A 2 4.50 -54.46 -14.83
C THR A 2 5.59 -53.95 -13.88
N ARG A 3 5.42 -52.75 -13.29
CA ARG A 3 5.50 -52.54 -11.83
C ARG A 3 5.19 -51.08 -11.44
N ALA A 4 4.05 -50.95 -10.75
CA ALA A 4 3.67 -49.83 -9.90
C ALA A 4 4.54 -49.80 -8.63
N LEU A 5 4.62 -48.62 -7.99
CA LEU A 5 4.76 -48.53 -6.54
C LEU A 5 4.25 -47.16 -6.06
N ALA A 6 3.05 -47.22 -5.47
CA ALA A 6 2.44 -46.20 -4.66
C ALA A 6 3.10 -46.17 -3.28
N PHE A 7 3.25 -44.99 -2.69
CA PHE A 7 3.45 -44.84 -1.25
C PHE A 7 2.35 -43.95 -0.68
N ALA A 8 1.41 -44.61 -0.01
CA ALA A 8 0.49 -44.00 0.93
C ALA A 8 1.14 -44.03 2.32
N LEU A 9 1.12 -42.92 3.04
CA LEU A 9 1.28 -42.94 4.50
C LEU A 9 0.17 -42.10 5.11
N ALA A 10 -0.83 -42.80 5.64
CA ALA A 10 -1.80 -42.26 6.57
C ALA A 10 -1.27 -42.48 7.98
N ALA A 11 -1.26 -41.44 8.80
CA ALA A 11 -1.17 -41.55 10.25
C ALA A 11 -2.33 -40.76 10.86
N LEU A 12 -3.35 -41.51 11.31
CA LEU A 12 -4.38 -41.08 12.24
C LEU A 12 -3.85 -41.27 13.66
N LEU A 13 -4.11 -40.30 14.55
CA LEU A 13 -4.38 -40.47 16.00
C LEU A 13 -4.85 -39.10 16.53
N THR A 14 -6.15 -38.80 16.52
CA THR A 14 -7.05 -38.76 17.71
C THR A 14 -6.47 -38.16 18.99
N GLY A 15 -7.04 -37.02 19.43
CA GLY A 15 -6.83 -36.43 20.76
C GLY A 15 -7.81 -35.28 21.07
N CYS A 16 -8.59 -35.45 22.13
CA CYS A 16 -9.74 -34.70 22.65
C CYS A 16 -9.77 -33.16 22.63
N ALA A 17 -10.97 -32.66 22.29
CA ALA A 17 -11.75 -31.61 22.96
C ALA A 17 -11.01 -30.56 23.81
N ALA A 18 -10.96 -29.33 23.28
CA ALA A 18 -11.07 -28.11 24.07
C ALA A 18 -12.14 -27.22 23.41
N THR A 19 -13.32 -27.17 24.02
CA THR A 19 -14.27 -26.06 23.88
C THR A 19 -13.53 -24.76 24.19
N GLY A 20 -13.41 -23.91 23.19
CA GLY A 20 -12.75 -22.62 23.28
C GLY A 20 -12.91 -21.92 21.95
N GLU A 21 -14.16 -21.65 21.57
CA GLU A 21 -14.45 -20.61 20.60
C GLU A 21 -13.73 -19.35 21.09
N PRO A 22 -12.78 -18.76 20.34
CA PRO A 22 -12.30 -17.45 20.70
C PRO A 22 -13.53 -16.55 20.58
N GLU A 23 -14.03 -16.12 21.74
CA GLU A 23 -15.11 -15.15 21.87
C GLU A 23 -14.80 -14.02 20.89
N ALA A 24 -15.57 -13.97 19.81
CA ALA A 24 -15.44 -12.92 18.81
C ALA A 24 -15.70 -11.63 19.57
N SER A 25 -14.62 -10.91 19.89
CA SER A 25 -14.72 -9.62 20.56
C SER A 25 -15.67 -8.78 19.74
N ALA A 26 -16.78 -8.40 20.37
CA ALA A 26 -17.83 -7.64 19.71
C ALA A 26 -17.18 -6.40 19.08
N VAL A 27 -17.20 -6.35 17.75
CA VAL A 27 -16.78 -5.16 17.01
C VAL A 27 -17.87 -4.14 17.24
N ASP A 28 -17.57 -3.13 18.05
CA ASP A 28 -18.48 -2.01 18.30
C ASP A 28 -18.71 -1.30 16.96
N SER A 29 -19.89 -1.54 16.40
CA SER A 29 -20.25 -1.23 15.02
C SER A 29 -21.30 -0.14 15.06
N THR A 30 -20.90 1.12 14.90
CA THR A 30 -21.85 2.23 14.79
C THR A 30 -22.48 2.20 13.40
N SER A 31 -23.77 1.85 13.32
CA SER A 31 -24.52 1.89 12.06
C SER A 31 -25.06 3.29 11.79
N THR A 32 -24.73 3.86 10.64
CA THR A 32 -25.60 4.84 9.97
C THR A 32 -26.26 4.12 8.80
N ALA A 33 -27.55 4.36 8.57
CA ALA A 33 -28.32 3.67 7.54
C ALA A 33 -27.68 3.90 6.14
N GLY A 34 -27.14 2.83 5.54
CA GLY A 34 -26.43 2.85 4.25
C GLY A 34 -24.91 3.01 4.31
N ASP A 35 -24.33 3.02 5.52
CA ASP A 35 -22.95 3.40 5.80
C ASP A 35 -22.06 2.18 6.06
N VAL A 36 -20.89 2.15 5.43
CA VAL A 36 -19.90 1.10 5.66
C VAL A 36 -19.39 1.24 7.10
N THR A 37 -19.72 0.29 7.97
CA THR A 37 -19.27 0.32 9.37
C THR A 37 -17.78 0.00 9.45
N ILE A 38 -16.97 1.00 9.76
CA ILE A 38 -15.53 0.84 9.96
C ILE A 38 -15.26 0.65 11.45
N PRO A 39 -14.55 -0.42 11.86
CA PRO A 39 -14.20 -0.61 13.26
C PRO A 39 -13.43 0.61 13.78
N THR A 40 -13.87 1.17 14.91
CA THR A 40 -13.25 2.35 15.54
C THR A 40 -11.81 2.11 16.00
N ASN A 41 -11.37 0.85 16.05
CA ASN A 41 -10.01 0.42 16.39
C ASN A 41 -9.20 -0.12 15.19
N LEU A 42 -9.68 0.01 13.95
CA LEU A 42 -8.94 -0.48 12.78
C LEU A 42 -7.74 0.42 12.48
N VAL A 43 -6.53 -0.12 12.64
CA VAL A 43 -5.27 0.54 12.23
C VAL A 43 -4.70 -0.21 11.03
N ILE A 44 -4.68 0.46 9.88
CA ILE A 44 -3.99 -0.02 8.67
C ILE A 44 -2.65 0.71 8.59
N SER A 45 -1.59 0.01 9.00
CA SER A 45 -0.19 0.48 8.95
C SER A 45 0.70 -0.42 8.09
N SER A 46 0.11 -1.32 7.29
CA SER A 46 0.86 -2.16 6.36
C SER A 46 1.53 -1.28 5.29
N PRO A 47 2.87 -1.31 5.14
CA PRO A 47 3.57 -0.52 4.13
C PRO A 47 3.02 -0.78 2.73
N ARG A 48 2.69 -2.03 2.43
CA ARG A 48 2.12 -2.44 1.14
C ARG A 48 0.78 -1.75 0.86
N ILE A 49 -0.14 -1.78 1.82
CA ILE A 49 -1.49 -1.21 1.64
C ILE A 49 -1.44 0.32 1.59
N CYS A 50 -0.62 0.95 2.42
CA CYS A 50 -0.50 2.40 2.42
C CYS A 50 0.22 2.93 1.16
N ALA A 51 1.23 2.22 0.66
CA ALA A 51 1.85 2.53 -0.63
C ALA A 51 0.86 2.34 -1.80
N ALA A 52 0.07 1.27 -1.79
CA ALA A 52 -0.95 1.05 -2.82
C ALA A 52 -2.03 2.14 -2.78
N LEU A 53 -2.43 2.60 -1.59
CA LEU A 53 -3.33 3.74 -1.45
C LEU A 53 -2.75 5.01 -2.07
N ALA A 54 -1.48 5.31 -1.78
CA ALA A 54 -0.78 6.47 -2.34
C ALA A 54 -0.80 6.42 -3.88
N VAL A 55 -0.48 5.26 -4.47
CA VAL A 55 -0.57 5.03 -5.92
C VAL A 55 -1.99 5.23 -6.44
N TYR A 56 -2.98 4.61 -5.81
CA TYR A 56 -4.39 4.71 -6.23
C TYR A 56 -4.91 6.14 -6.24
N GLN A 57 -4.48 6.94 -5.25
CA GLN A 57 -4.89 8.33 -5.10
C GLN A 57 -4.16 9.26 -6.08
N MET A 58 -2.86 9.07 -6.29
CA MET A 58 -2.02 10.02 -7.03
C MET A 58 -1.79 9.67 -8.50
N ALA A 59 -1.73 8.38 -8.86
CA ALA A 59 -1.55 7.95 -10.25
C ALA A 59 -2.88 8.09 -11.02
N LYS A 60 -3.16 9.32 -11.48
CA LYS A 60 -4.32 9.63 -12.33
C LYS A 60 -4.08 9.26 -13.79
N HIS A 61 -2.82 9.21 -14.21
CA HIS A 61 -2.41 8.78 -15.54
C HIS A 61 -2.17 7.27 -15.54
N ASP A 62 -2.50 6.62 -16.65
CA ASP A 62 -2.17 5.21 -16.87
C ASP A 62 -0.70 5.05 -17.28
N ASP A 63 0.20 5.41 -16.36
CA ASP A 63 1.64 5.33 -16.53
C ASP A 63 2.21 4.40 -15.46
N TRP A 64 2.88 3.34 -15.90
CA TRP A 64 3.43 2.34 -15.00
C TRP A 64 4.64 2.85 -14.22
N GLY A 65 5.48 3.70 -14.84
CA GLY A 65 6.62 4.32 -14.17
C GLY A 65 6.16 5.22 -13.02
N LEU A 66 5.12 6.03 -13.24
CA LEU A 66 4.52 6.88 -12.22
C LEU A 66 4.02 6.06 -11.02
N ARG A 67 3.28 4.98 -11.28
CA ARG A 67 2.76 4.08 -10.22
C ARG A 67 3.92 3.52 -9.39
N ALA A 68 4.95 3.00 -10.05
CA ALA A 68 6.11 2.43 -9.38
C ALA A 68 6.90 3.49 -8.58
N THR A 69 7.11 4.69 -9.12
CA THR A 69 7.85 5.75 -8.42
C THR A 69 7.09 6.25 -7.19
N ILE A 70 5.75 6.34 -7.25
CA ILE A 70 4.92 6.67 -6.08
C ILE A 70 5.00 5.58 -5.01
N ALA A 71 4.92 4.31 -5.42
CA ALA A 71 5.07 3.18 -4.51
C ALA A 71 6.43 3.21 -3.81
N HIS A 72 7.51 3.37 -4.58
CA HIS A 72 8.89 3.46 -4.09
C HIS A 72 9.07 4.60 -3.09
N ALA A 73 8.62 5.81 -3.45
CA ALA A 73 8.73 6.98 -2.57
C ALA A 73 7.99 6.77 -1.25
N THR A 74 6.82 6.13 -1.30
CA THR A 74 6.04 5.83 -0.08
C THR A 74 6.75 4.78 0.77
N LEU A 75 7.28 3.71 0.17
CA LEU A 75 8.03 2.68 0.89
C LEU A 75 9.29 3.23 1.56
N ASN A 76 10.04 4.09 0.87
CA ASN A 76 11.19 4.80 1.46
C ASN A 76 10.79 5.62 2.70
N ALA A 77 9.61 6.23 2.71
CA ALA A 77 9.11 6.96 3.88
C ALA A 77 8.93 6.05 5.10
N PHE A 78 8.42 4.83 4.88
CA PHE A 78 8.30 3.79 5.91
C PHE A 78 9.67 3.38 6.46
N GLU A 79 10.66 3.20 5.59
CA GLU A 79 12.02 2.86 5.99
C GLU A 79 12.70 4.00 6.76
N ALA A 80 12.40 5.26 6.42
CA ALA A 80 12.87 6.44 7.12
C ALA A 80 12.15 6.69 8.47
N GLY A 81 11.27 5.79 8.92
CA GLY A 81 10.57 5.87 10.20
C GLY A 81 9.20 6.55 10.14
N GLY A 82 8.75 6.99 8.96
CA GLY A 82 7.39 7.47 8.75
C GLY A 82 6.42 6.30 8.62
N VAL A 83 5.70 5.93 9.68
CA VAL A 83 4.66 4.88 9.64
C VAL A 83 3.27 5.53 9.61
N PRO A 84 2.77 6.02 8.46
CA PRO A 84 1.46 6.64 8.39
C PRO A 84 0.35 5.59 8.62
N ASN A 85 -0.57 5.90 9.53
CA ASN A 85 -1.85 5.21 9.59
C ASN A 85 -2.69 5.64 8.37
N CYS A 86 -2.97 4.71 7.47
CA CYS A 86 -3.72 4.98 6.25
C CYS A 86 -5.19 4.53 6.30
N THR A 87 -5.74 4.14 7.47
CA THR A 87 -7.12 3.64 7.61
C THR A 87 -8.14 4.58 6.96
N THR A 88 -8.12 5.88 7.31
CA THR A 88 -9.08 6.86 6.77
C THR A 88 -8.98 6.98 5.25
N GLY A 89 -7.77 6.92 4.70
CA GLY A 89 -7.58 7.02 3.26
C GLY A 89 -8.08 5.78 2.52
N VAL A 90 -7.84 4.59 3.07
CA VAL A 90 -8.39 3.32 2.53
C VAL A 90 -9.92 3.32 2.59
N ALA A 91 -10.48 3.73 3.73
CA ALA A 91 -11.92 3.87 3.92
C ALA A 91 -12.59 4.73 2.83
N VAL A 92 -12.02 5.92 2.58
CA VAL A 92 -12.52 6.84 1.55
C VAL A 92 -12.36 6.23 0.16
N ALA A 93 -11.21 5.60 -0.14
CA ALA A 93 -10.97 4.99 -1.45
C ALA A 93 -11.97 3.87 -1.77
N LEU A 94 -12.37 3.08 -0.75
CA LEU A 94 -13.30 1.96 -0.92
C LEU A 94 -14.77 2.40 -1.02
N THR A 95 -15.12 3.59 -0.52
CA THR A 95 -16.49 4.09 -0.46
C THR A 95 -16.82 5.14 -1.53
N SER A 96 -15.82 5.69 -2.23
CA SER A 96 -16.00 6.72 -3.26
C SER A 96 -15.42 6.31 -4.61
N ASP A 97 -16.30 6.01 -5.58
CA ASP A 97 -15.97 5.65 -6.96
C ASP A 97 -14.81 4.63 -7.06
N PHE A 98 -14.89 3.58 -6.24
CA PHE A 98 -13.88 2.55 -6.17
C PHE A 98 -13.73 1.80 -7.50
N SER A 99 -12.51 1.73 -8.00
CA SER A 99 -12.15 0.94 -9.16
C SER A 99 -11.29 -0.25 -8.74
N PRO A 100 -11.84 -1.48 -8.73
CA PRO A 100 -11.09 -2.68 -8.36
C PRO A 100 -9.84 -2.88 -9.24
N ARG A 101 -9.95 -2.56 -10.54
CA ARG A 101 -8.82 -2.65 -11.47
C ARG A 101 -7.69 -1.69 -11.07
N ARG A 102 -8.00 -0.40 -10.87
CA ARG A 102 -6.96 0.58 -10.48
C ARG A 102 -6.34 0.26 -9.13
N TRP A 103 -7.11 -0.34 -8.21
CA TRP A 103 -6.59 -0.81 -6.94
C TRP A 103 -5.63 -1.99 -7.12
N GLN A 104 -5.97 -2.96 -7.99
CA GLN A 104 -5.07 -4.06 -8.31
C GLN A 104 -3.79 -3.55 -8.99
N ASP A 105 -3.88 -2.65 -9.96
CA ASP A 105 -2.69 -2.04 -10.60
C ASP A 105 -1.78 -1.36 -9.56
N ALA A 106 -2.37 -0.73 -8.55
CA ALA A 106 -1.63 -0.09 -7.47
C ALA A 106 -0.91 -1.11 -6.58
N LEU A 107 -1.56 -2.22 -6.24
CA LEU A 107 -0.94 -3.33 -5.51
C LEU A 107 0.20 -3.97 -6.33
N ASP A 108 -0.03 -4.20 -7.62
CA ASP A 108 0.94 -4.81 -8.52
C ASP A 108 2.19 -3.92 -8.67
N ALA A 109 2.01 -2.59 -8.70
CA ALA A 109 3.14 -1.66 -8.73
C ALA A 109 3.99 -1.74 -7.46
N VAL A 110 3.35 -1.84 -6.29
CA VAL A 110 4.06 -2.02 -5.00
C VAL A 110 4.79 -3.36 -4.97
N ASP A 111 4.15 -4.43 -5.41
CA ASP A 111 4.75 -5.76 -5.45
C ASP A 111 5.91 -5.83 -6.45
N ALA A 112 5.82 -5.12 -7.58
CA ALA A 112 6.91 -5.03 -8.56
C ALA A 112 8.13 -4.28 -8.02
N VAL A 113 7.93 -3.19 -7.28
CA VAL A 113 9.03 -2.44 -6.63
C VAL A 113 9.67 -3.28 -5.53
N THR A 114 8.87 -3.85 -4.64
CA THR A 114 9.38 -4.65 -3.49
C THR A 114 10.08 -5.93 -3.91
N SER A 115 9.64 -6.56 -5.00
CA SER A 115 10.33 -7.73 -5.57
C SER A 115 11.55 -7.37 -6.42
N GLY A 116 11.75 -6.09 -6.74
CA GLY A 116 12.79 -5.62 -7.66
C GLY A 116 12.54 -5.97 -9.11
N SER A 117 11.32 -6.41 -9.48
CA SER A 117 10.97 -6.75 -10.87
C SER A 117 10.74 -5.52 -11.75
N TYR A 118 10.79 -4.32 -11.18
CA TYR A 118 10.69 -3.05 -11.91
C TYR A 118 11.75 -2.06 -11.44
N SER A 119 12.47 -1.46 -12.40
CA SER A 119 13.45 -0.40 -12.15
C SER A 119 12.82 0.98 -12.26
N ILE A 120 12.98 1.81 -11.22
CA ILE A 120 12.56 3.21 -11.26
C ILE A 120 13.49 4.02 -12.17
N SER A 121 12.92 4.77 -13.10
CA SER A 121 13.66 5.71 -13.95
C SER A 121 12.91 7.04 -14.01
N PRO A 122 13.59 8.19 -13.84
CA PRO A 122 15.05 8.34 -13.69
C PRO A 122 15.57 7.97 -12.29
N ASP A 123 16.83 7.52 -12.21
CA ASP A 123 17.51 7.12 -10.95
C ASP A 123 17.46 8.18 -9.86
N ALA A 124 17.37 9.46 -10.22
CA ALA A 124 17.22 10.55 -9.27
C ALA A 124 16.00 10.32 -8.35
N CYS A 125 14.90 9.76 -8.87
CA CYS A 125 13.69 9.48 -8.09
C CYS A 125 13.88 8.43 -6.98
N LEU A 126 14.95 7.63 -7.00
CA LEU A 126 15.16 6.53 -6.05
C LEU A 126 15.27 6.99 -4.60
N ARG A 127 15.69 8.24 -4.36
CA ARG A 127 15.82 8.81 -3.01
C ARG A 127 14.58 9.52 -2.50
N ALA A 128 13.52 9.60 -3.31
CA ALA A 128 12.30 10.29 -2.87
C ALA A 128 11.70 9.56 -1.66
N THR A 129 11.27 10.33 -0.66
CA THR A 129 10.55 9.84 0.53
C THR A 129 9.15 10.46 0.63
N ALA A 130 8.79 11.38 -0.27
CA ALA A 130 7.45 11.93 -0.38
C ALA A 130 7.12 12.34 -1.82
N VAL A 131 5.81 12.49 -2.08
CA VAL A 131 5.26 12.92 -3.36
C VAL A 131 4.28 14.06 -3.10
N VAL A 132 4.44 15.17 -3.81
CA VAL A 132 3.61 16.37 -3.65
C VAL A 132 3.22 16.94 -5.01
N PRO A 133 2.12 17.72 -5.10
CA PRO A 133 1.83 18.48 -6.32
C PRO A 133 3.00 19.42 -6.66
N LEU A 134 3.37 19.49 -7.94
CA LEU A 134 4.46 20.34 -8.41
C LEU A 134 4.24 21.82 -8.04
N SER A 135 2.98 22.28 -8.09
CA SER A 135 2.59 23.63 -7.69
C SER A 135 2.93 23.96 -6.23
N SER A 136 2.96 22.96 -5.34
CA SER A 136 3.34 23.15 -3.93
C SER A 136 4.84 23.41 -3.77
N VAL A 137 5.67 22.89 -4.68
CA VAL A 137 7.13 23.09 -4.66
C VAL A 137 7.51 24.41 -5.33
N VAL A 138 6.93 24.69 -6.51
CA VAL A 138 7.24 25.91 -7.30
C VAL A 138 6.83 27.19 -6.57
N ASN A 139 5.73 27.16 -5.81
CA ASN A 139 5.22 28.33 -5.10
C ASN A 139 5.73 28.45 -3.64
N ALA A 140 6.71 27.64 -3.24
CA ALA A 140 7.28 27.71 -1.90
C ALA A 140 8.00 29.05 -1.69
N LYS A 141 7.63 29.80 -0.63
CA LYS A 141 8.20 31.13 -0.29
C LYS A 141 9.67 31.10 0.12
N SER A 142 10.23 29.93 0.36
CA SER A 142 11.66 29.71 0.61
C SER A 142 12.05 28.46 -0.14
N PRO A 143 13.27 28.39 -0.73
CA PRO A 143 13.73 27.18 -1.39
C PRO A 143 13.57 26.05 -0.38
N PRO A 144 12.78 25.02 -0.68
CA PRO A 144 12.52 24.00 0.30
C PRO A 144 13.88 23.33 0.60
N ALA A 145 14.13 22.94 1.84
CA ALA A 145 15.32 22.16 2.23
C ALA A 145 15.36 20.75 1.59
N VAL A 146 14.56 20.58 0.53
CA VAL A 146 14.01 19.38 -0.04
C VAL A 146 14.28 19.54 -1.54
N TRP A 147 15.35 18.92 -2.00
CA TRP A 147 15.67 18.93 -3.43
C TRP A 147 14.67 18.01 -4.12
N GLY A 148 13.88 18.59 -5.04
CA GLY A 148 13.06 17.81 -5.96
C GLY A 148 13.96 16.87 -6.74
N GLN A 149 13.80 15.58 -6.49
CA GLN A 149 14.61 14.54 -7.08
C GLN A 149 14.22 14.33 -8.54
N CYS A 150 12.91 14.38 -8.82
CA CYS A 150 12.37 14.31 -10.17
C CYS A 150 10.91 14.81 -10.20
N VAL A 151 10.40 15.05 -11.42
CA VAL A 151 9.02 15.46 -11.67
C VAL A 151 8.40 14.52 -12.70
N MET A 152 7.21 14.00 -12.41
CA MET A 152 6.43 13.18 -13.34
C MET A 152 4.96 13.58 -13.23
N HIS A 153 4.29 13.85 -14.35
CA HIS A 153 2.84 14.14 -14.39
C HIS A 153 2.35 15.13 -13.32
N ASP A 154 2.96 16.32 -13.26
CA ASP A 154 2.65 17.38 -12.28
C ASP A 154 2.82 17.01 -10.80
N LEU A 155 3.50 15.89 -10.53
CA LEU A 155 3.95 15.50 -9.19
C LEU A 155 5.46 15.70 -9.08
N ALA A 156 5.88 16.31 -7.97
CA ALA A 156 7.27 16.40 -7.57
C ALA A 156 7.57 15.31 -6.55
N PHE A 157 8.62 14.54 -6.83
CA PHE A 157 9.15 13.51 -5.95
C PHE A 157 10.31 14.10 -5.17
N VAL A 158 10.22 14.03 -3.85
CA VAL A 158 11.05 14.84 -2.97
C VAL A 158 11.67 14.01 -1.86
N GLU A 159 12.85 14.42 -1.41
CA GLU A 159 13.55 13.81 -0.28
C GLU A 159 13.36 14.71 0.94
N VAL A 160 12.52 14.28 1.88
CA VAL A 160 12.32 14.94 3.17
C VAL A 160 13.21 14.26 4.21
N GLN A 161 14.06 15.05 4.87
CA GLN A 161 14.78 14.61 6.06
C GLN A 161 13.80 14.62 7.24
N LEU A 162 13.45 13.43 7.73
CA LEU A 162 12.61 13.22 8.91
C LEU A 162 13.43 13.21 10.20
#